data_AF-A0A2I0U8T7-F1
#
_entry.id   AF-A0A2I0U8T7-F1
#
_cell.length_a   1.000
_cell.length_b   1.000
_cell.length_c   1.000
_cell.angle_alpha   90.00
_cell.angle_beta   90.00
_cell.angle_gamma   90.00
#
_symmetry.space_group_name_H-M   'P 1'
#
loop_
_entity.id
_entity.type
_entity.pdbx_description
1 polymer ?
#
loop_
_entity_poly.entity_id
_entity_poly.type
_entity_poly.pdbx_seq_one_letter_code
_entity_poly.pdbx_strand_id
1 'polypeptide(L)'
;MARWRSVTSSVPWLSVLGPVLLNIFISDIDSGIECTLCKFANDTKLSSVVDMPEEWDAIQGVLNKLEKWAQINIIRFNKAKCKILHLGLGNPQYQHRPGEERT
;
A
#
# COMPACT_ATOMS: atom_id res chain seq x y z
N MET A 1 20.35 12.71 -34.79
CA MET A 1 19.05 12.01 -34.86
C MET A 1 18.72 11.47 -33.47
N ALA A 2 17.52 11.73 -32.95
CA ALA A 2 17.12 11.24 -31.63
C ALA A 2 16.89 9.71 -31.67
N ARG A 3 17.51 8.99 -30.73
CA ARG A 3 17.39 7.53 -30.61
C ARG A 3 16.17 7.21 -29.77
N TRP A 4 15.08 6.80 -30.41
CA TRP A 4 13.89 6.28 -29.71
C TRP A 4 14.29 5.07 -28.87
N ARG A 5 13.93 5.05 -27.59
CA ARG A 5 14.08 3.88 -26.70
C ARG A 5 12.71 3.29 -26.45
N SER A 6 12.57 1.98 -26.61
CA SER A 6 11.36 1.26 -26.22
C SER A 6 11.19 1.33 -24.71
N VAL A 7 10.07 1.86 -24.24
CA VAL A 7 9.70 1.85 -22.83
C VAL A 7 8.83 0.61 -22.61
N THR A 8 9.38 -0.40 -21.93
CA THR A 8 8.75 -1.71 -21.75
C THR A 8 7.73 -1.75 -20.62
N SER A 9 7.84 -0.88 -19.61
CA SER A 9 6.88 -0.81 -18.50
C SER A 9 7.04 0.48 -17.70
N SER A 10 6.52 1.60 -18.23
CA SER A 10 6.35 2.85 -17.46
C SER A 10 5.53 3.83 -18.26
N VAL A 11 4.70 4.62 -17.56
CA VAL A 11 4.18 5.86 -18.12
C VAL A 11 5.31 6.90 -18.09
N PRO A 12 5.60 7.63 -19.18
CA PRO A 12 6.56 8.73 -19.14
C PRO A 12 6.20 9.69 -18.00
N TRP A 13 7.17 10.07 -17.16
CA TRP A 13 6.95 10.85 -15.93
C TRP A 13 6.18 12.17 -16.12
N LEU A 14 6.05 12.66 -17.36
CA LEU A 14 5.34 13.88 -17.75
C LEU A 14 3.93 13.64 -18.34
N SER A 15 3.38 12.44 -18.20
CA SER A 15 2.03 12.16 -18.70
C SER A 15 0.97 12.71 -17.77
N VAL A 16 0.16 13.65 -18.27
CA VAL A 16 -1.08 14.11 -17.62
C VAL A 16 -2.02 12.94 -17.33
N LEU A 17 -1.94 11.86 -18.11
CA LEU A 17 -2.76 10.65 -17.94
C LEU A 17 -2.18 9.66 -16.92
N GLY A 18 -0.93 9.83 -16.47
CA GLY A 18 -0.28 8.91 -15.55
C GLY A 18 -1.07 8.63 -14.28
N PRO A 19 -1.56 9.65 -13.55
CA PRO A 19 -2.37 9.45 -12.34
C PRO A 19 -3.69 8.72 -12.61
N VAL A 20 -4.36 9.02 -13.73
CA VAL A 20 -5.63 8.38 -14.11
C VAL A 20 -5.42 6.90 -14.44
N LEU A 21 -4.38 6.59 -15.21
CA LEU A 21 -4.00 5.22 -15.56
C LEU A 21 -3.59 4.42 -14.33
N LEU A 22 -2.88 5.05 -13.38
CA LEU A 22 -2.53 4.42 -12.11
C LEU A 22 -3.79 4.06 -11.30
N ASN A 23 -4.77 4.96 -11.22
CA ASN A 23 -6.03 4.70 -10.53
C ASN A 23 -6.83 3.55 -11.16
N ILE A 24 -6.83 3.44 -12.49
CA ILE A 24 -7.45 2.33 -13.21
C ILE A 24 -6.69 1.02 -12.91
N PHE A 25 -5.36 1.06 -12.92
CA PHE A 25 -4.51 -0.10 -12.67
C PHE A 25 -4.71 -0.68 -11.25
N ILE A 26 -4.83 0.18 -10.23
CA ILE A 26 -5.04 -0.25 -8.83
C ILE A 26 -6.53 -0.39 -8.47
N SER A 27 -7.44 -0.30 -9.45
CA SER A 27 -8.88 -0.21 -9.18
C SER A 27 -9.45 -1.47 -8.52
N ASP A 28 -8.83 -2.64 -8.72
CA ASP A 28 -9.27 -3.94 -8.23
C ASP A 28 -8.46 -4.47 -7.03
N ILE A 29 -7.44 -3.74 -6.55
CA ILE A 29 -6.54 -4.20 -5.47
C ILE A 29 -7.28 -4.53 -4.15
N ASP A 30 -8.44 -3.94 -3.91
CA ASP A 30 -9.32 -4.17 -2.75
C ASP A 30 -10.36 -5.28 -2.98
N SER A 31 -10.40 -5.87 -4.17
CA SER A 31 -11.32 -6.97 -4.48
C SER A 31 -11.04 -8.16 -3.55
N GLY A 32 -12.04 -8.54 -2.75
CA GLY A 32 -11.94 -9.65 -1.80
C GLY A 32 -11.14 -9.34 -0.52
N ILE A 33 -10.93 -8.06 -0.20
CA ILE A 33 -10.39 -7.60 1.08
C ILE A 33 -11.54 -7.15 1.98
N GLU A 34 -11.60 -7.69 3.20
CA GLU A 34 -12.67 -7.39 4.18
C GLU A 34 -12.35 -6.18 5.08
N CYS A 35 -11.09 -5.74 5.08
CA CYS A 35 -10.65 -4.57 5.84
C CYS A 35 -10.75 -3.27 5.02
N THR A 36 -10.79 -2.12 5.70
CA THR A 36 -10.75 -0.81 5.05
C THR A 36 -9.39 -0.61 4.37
N LEU A 37 -9.40 -0.45 3.04
CA LEU A 37 -8.23 -0.18 2.22
C LEU A 37 -8.35 1.19 1.55
N CYS A 38 -7.36 2.06 1.76
CA CYS A 38 -7.28 3.37 1.12
C CYS A 38 -6.15 3.37 0.07
N LYS A 39 -6.46 3.84 -1.13
CA LYS A 39 -5.54 3.91 -2.28
C LYS A 39 -5.10 5.35 -2.48
N PHE A 40 -3.80 5.63 -2.43
CA PHE A 40 -3.27 6.97 -2.70
C PHE A 40 -1.98 6.88 -3.51
N ALA A 41 -2.07 7.20 -4.81
CA ALA A 41 -0.95 7.06 -5.73
C ALA A 41 -0.29 5.67 -5.63
N ASN A 42 0.97 5.60 -5.21
CA ASN A 42 1.73 4.36 -5.02
C ASN A 42 1.60 3.77 -3.61
N ASP A 43 0.89 4.43 -2.70
CA ASP A 43 0.76 4.01 -1.31
C ASP A 43 -0.64 3.44 -1.07
N THR A 44 -0.69 2.38 -0.28
CA THR A 44 -1.93 1.71 0.12
C THR A 44 -1.95 1.60 1.63
N LYS A 45 -3.00 2.13 2.27
CA LYS A 45 -3.17 2.06 3.72
C LYS A 45 -4.26 1.06 4.05
N LEU A 46 -3.94 0.13 4.94
CA LEU A 46 -4.86 -0.84 5.51
C LEU A 46 -5.18 -0.42 6.94
N SER A 47 -6.46 -0.39 7.32
CA SER A 47 -6.89 -0.20 8.70
C SER A 47 -7.96 -1.21 9.08
N SER A 48 -7.80 -1.81 10.24
CA SER A 48 -8.82 -2.62 10.91
C SER A 48 -8.85 -2.24 12.38
N VAL A 49 -10.01 -2.35 13.02
CA VAL A 49 -10.10 -2.41 14.48
C VAL A 49 -9.55 -3.79 14.90
N VAL A 50 -8.77 -3.82 15.97
CA VAL A 50 -8.10 -5.03 16.48
C VAL A 50 -8.21 -5.04 18.00
N ASP A 51 -9.14 -5.84 18.50
CA ASP A 51 -9.40 -6.10 19.91
C ASP A 51 -8.91 -7.50 20.32
N MET A 52 -8.75 -8.43 19.36
CA MET A 52 -8.45 -9.86 19.60
C MET A 52 -7.27 -10.37 18.77
N PRO A 53 -6.54 -11.40 19.23
CA PRO A 53 -5.43 -12.02 18.49
C PRO A 53 -5.82 -12.58 17.11
N GLU A 54 -7.06 -13.05 16.94
CA GLU A 54 -7.56 -13.57 15.66
C GLU A 54 -7.63 -12.49 14.56
N GLU A 55 -7.78 -11.22 14.94
CA GLU A 55 -7.82 -10.10 14.00
C GLU A 55 -6.42 -9.72 13.49
N TRP A 56 -5.36 -10.05 14.24
CA TRP A 56 -3.98 -9.96 13.73
C TRP A 56 -3.74 -10.94 12.59
N ASP A 57 -4.24 -12.16 12.72
CA ASP A 57 -4.17 -13.17 11.65
C ASP A 57 -4.97 -12.72 10.42
N ALA A 58 -6.11 -12.06 10.62
CA ALA A 58 -6.89 -11.47 9.53
C ALA A 58 -6.11 -10.37 8.78
N ILE A 59 -5.43 -9.46 9.50
CA ILE A 59 -4.57 -8.43 8.89
C ILE A 59 -3.43 -9.07 8.10
N GLN A 60 -2.77 -10.08 8.65
CA GLN A 60 -1.71 -10.79 7.95
C GLN A 60 -2.25 -11.50 6.69
N GLY A 61 -3.47 -12.04 6.77
CA GLY A 61 -4.19 -12.59 5.63
C GLY A 61 -4.40 -11.56 4.51
N VAL A 62 -4.77 -10.33 4.85
CA VAL A 62 -4.91 -9.24 3.88
C VAL A 62 -3.55 -8.85 3.27
N LEU A 63 -2.50 -8.73 4.08
CA LEU A 63 -1.14 -8.46 3.57
C LEU A 63 -0.67 -9.54 2.59
N ASN A 64 -0.96 -10.81 2.87
CA ASN A 64 -0.64 -11.92 1.98
C ASN A 64 -1.43 -11.85 0.66
N LYS A 65 -2.70 -11.41 0.69
CA LYS A 65 -3.50 -11.17 -0.53
C LYS A 65 -2.92 -10.04 -1.36
N LEU A 66 -2.53 -8.92 -0.73
CA LEU A 66 -1.89 -7.78 -1.41
C LEU A 66 -0.55 -8.16 -2.05
N GLU A 67 0.26 -8.98 -1.38
CA GLU A 67 1.50 -9.48 -1.96
C GLU A 67 1.24 -10.35 -3.20
N LYS A 68 0.25 -11.26 -3.14
CA LYS A 68 -0.14 -12.08 -4.29
C LYS A 68 -0.66 -11.22 -5.46
N TRP A 69 -1.50 -10.23 -5.18
CA TRP A 69 -1.97 -9.31 -6.20
C TRP A 69 -0.81 -8.56 -6.86
N ALA A 70 0.17 -8.09 -6.08
CA ALA A 70 1.36 -7.42 -6.60
C ALA A 70 2.21 -8.35 -7.48
N GLN A 71 2.33 -9.63 -7.12
CA GLN A 71 3.03 -10.63 -7.94
C GLN A 71 2.34 -10.87 -9.29
N ILE A 72 1.00 -11.02 -9.28
CA ILE A 72 0.20 -11.20 -10.50
C ILE A 72 0.32 -9.98 -11.42
N ASN A 73 0.30 -8.78 -10.83
CA ASN A 73 0.36 -7.51 -11.54
C ASN A 73 1.81 -7.03 -11.81
N ILE A 74 2.82 -7.82 -11.46
CA ILE A 74 4.25 -7.53 -11.67
C ILE A 74 4.64 -6.15 -11.06
N ILE A 75 4.09 -5.86 -9.88
CA ILE A 75 4.47 -4.69 -9.07
C ILE A 75 5.43 -5.13 -7.97
N ARG A 76 6.43 -4.29 -7.70
CA ARG A 76 7.31 -4.46 -6.55
C ARG A 76 6.57 -4.09 -5.25
N PHE A 77 6.16 -5.11 -4.49
CA PHE A 77 5.68 -4.91 -3.12
C PHE A 77 6.85 -4.62 -2.18
N ASN A 78 6.82 -3.48 -1.46
CA ASN A 78 7.91 -3.06 -0.59
C ASN A 78 7.60 -3.34 0.89
N LYS A 79 7.86 -4.58 1.32
CA LYS A 79 7.67 -5.02 2.72
C LYS A 79 8.41 -4.14 3.73
N ALA A 80 9.59 -3.64 3.39
CA ALA A 80 10.40 -2.82 4.29
C ALA A 80 9.77 -1.44 4.57
N LYS A 81 8.88 -0.96 3.69
CA LYS A 81 8.10 0.27 3.91
C LYS A 81 6.76 0.03 4.61
N CYS A 82 6.29 -1.21 4.70
CA CYS A 82 5.07 -1.54 5.42
C CYS A 82 5.30 -1.36 6.92
N LYS A 83 4.64 -0.36 7.51
CA LYS A 83 4.68 -0.08 8.95
C LYS A 83 3.28 -0.22 9.54
N ILE A 84 3.22 -0.83 10.72
CA ILE A 84 1.98 -0.91 11.50
C ILE A 84 1.91 0.34 12.37
N LEU A 85 0.76 1.01 12.35
CA LEU A 85 0.46 2.14 13.22
C LEU A 85 -0.71 1.77 14.12
N HIS A 86 -0.46 1.70 15.43
CA HIS A 86 -1.51 1.47 16.41
C HIS A 86 -2.20 2.80 16.74
N LEU A 87 -3.51 2.89 16.50
CA LEU A 87 -4.32 4.08 16.78
C LEU A 87 -5.34 3.73 17.87
N GLY A 88 -5.16 4.27 19.07
CA GLY A 88 -6.07 4.05 20.21
C GLY A 88 -5.68 4.85 21.45
N LEU A 89 -6.66 5.34 22.20
CA LEU A 89 -6.45 5.97 23.50
C LEU A 89 -6.32 4.88 24.57
N GLY A 90 -5.17 4.83 25.26
CA GLY A 90 -4.97 3.96 26.42
C GLY A 90 -4.09 2.74 26.24
N ASN A 91 -3.14 2.74 25.29
CA ASN A 91 -2.20 1.64 25.10
C ASN A 91 -0.88 1.90 25.87
N PRO A 92 -0.70 1.40 27.11
CA PRO A 92 0.51 1.69 27.91
C PRO A 92 1.79 1.10 27.32
N GLN A 93 1.69 0.13 26.40
CA GLN A 93 2.85 -0.52 25.78
C GLN A 93 3.39 0.22 24.55
N TYR A 94 2.63 1.14 23.95
CA TYR A 94 3.03 1.84 22.72
C TYR A 94 2.83 3.35 22.88
N GLN A 95 3.82 4.02 23.47
CA GLN A 95 3.88 5.48 23.48
C GLN A 95 4.21 5.98 22.06
N HIS A 96 3.22 6.57 21.40
CA HIS A 96 3.46 7.27 20.15
C HIS A 96 4.13 8.62 20.44
N ARG A 97 5.42 8.77 20.09
CA ARG A 97 6.07 10.09 19.97
C ARG A 97 5.82 10.64 18.57
N PRO A 98 5.02 11.71 18.40
CA PRO A 98 4.90 12.38 17.10
C PRO A 98 6.16 13.19 16.84
N GLY A 99 6.84 12.89 15.72
CA GLY A 99 7.89 13.74 15.15
C GLY A 99 9.30 13.48 15.69
N GLU A 100 10.07 12.68 14.94
CA GLU A 100 11.51 12.87 14.88
C GLU A 100 11.87 13.08 13.42
N GLU A 101 11.82 14.36 13.03
CA GLU A 101 12.33 14.86 11.76
C GLU A 101 13.85 14.65 11.80
N ARG A 102 14.32 13.61 11.09
CA ARG A 102 15.76 13.42 10.88
C ARG A 102 16.17 14.32 9.72
N THR A 103 16.91 15.37 10.09
CA THR A 103 17.72 16.24 9.23
C THR A 103 18.70 15.44 8.38
#